data_AF-A0A7X9FVH1-F1
#
_entry.id   AF-A0A7X9FVH1-F1
#
_cell.length_a   1.000
_cell.length_b   1.000
_cell.length_c   1.000
_cell.angle_alpha   90.00
_cell.angle_beta   90.00
_cell.angle_gamma   90.00
#
_symmetry.space_group_name_H-M   'P 1'
#
loop_
_entity.id
_entity.type
_entity.pdbx_description
1 polymer ?
#
loop_
_entity_poly.entity_id
_entity_poly.type
_entity_poly.pdbx_seq_one_letter_code
_entity_poly.pdbx_strand_id
1 'polypeptide(L)'
;MLDSIKKMKELNIWVEVTTLVIPGENDSRQELQDLARFLASVDPDIPWHLSRFHPDYKYLDNQATPVETLRMARDIGREAGLNYIYVGNVWGEGEDTICPQCGVLLIDREGFAVRENRIKAGHCPNCGRQIAGIF
;
A
#
# COMPACT_ATOMS: atom_id res chain seq x y z
N MET A 1 12.75 -10.71 9.54
CA MET A 1 12.30 -9.96 8.35
C MET A 1 12.12 -8.47 8.66
N LEU A 2 11.45 -8.11 9.77
CA LEU A 2 11.26 -6.71 10.20
C LEU A 2 12.58 -5.91 10.33
N ASP A 3 13.62 -6.50 10.94
CA ASP A 3 14.93 -5.84 11.06
C ASP A 3 15.60 -5.61 9.70
N SER A 4 15.31 -6.45 8.71
CA SER A 4 15.80 -6.28 7.34
C SER A 4 15.19 -5.05 6.68
N ILE A 5 13.90 -4.78 6.91
CA ILE A 5 13.21 -3.59 6.39
C ILE A 5 13.85 -2.32 6.96
N LYS A 6 14.04 -2.27 8.29
CA LYS A 6 14.76 -1.17 8.96
C LYS A 6 16.14 -0.98 8.36
N LYS A 7 16.90 -2.08 8.22
CA LYS A 7 18.27 -1.99 7.71
C LYS A 7 18.36 -1.51 6.27
N MET A 8 17.45 -1.96 5.41
CA MET A 8 17.38 -1.49 4.01
C MET A 8 17.09 0.01 3.95
N LYS A 9 16.16 0.51 4.78
CA LYS A 9 15.86 1.94 4.86
C LYS A 9 17.04 2.76 5.38
N GLU A 10 17.76 2.29 6.41
CA GLU A 10 19.01 2.92 6.87
C GLU A 10 20.07 3.03 5.78
N LEU A 11 20.09 2.07 4.84
CA LEU A 11 21.01 2.04 3.70
C LEU A 11 20.51 2.83 2.49
N ASN A 12 19.44 3.63 2.63
CA ASN A 12 18.79 4.38 1.55
C ASN A 12 18.30 3.50 0.39
N ILE A 13 17.96 2.24 0.67
CA ILE A 13 17.35 1.35 -0.31
C ILE A 13 15.85 1.63 -0.34
N TRP A 14 15.28 1.74 -1.54
CA TRP A 14 13.85 1.84 -1.72
C TRP A 14 13.17 0.52 -1.34
N VAL A 15 12.19 0.59 -0.45
CA VAL A 15 11.47 -0.56 0.07
C VAL A 15 9.98 -0.36 -0.12
N GLU A 16 9.35 -1.35 -0.72
CA GLU A 16 7.89 -1.49 -0.79
C GLU A 16 7.52 -2.80 -0.13
N VAL A 17 6.39 -2.82 0.57
CA VAL A 17 5.91 -4.01 1.29
C VAL A 17 4.59 -4.46 0.70
N THR A 18 4.50 -5.73 0.34
CA THR A 18 3.26 -6.33 -0.15
C THR A 18 2.78 -7.40 0.84
N THR A 19 1.51 -7.31 1.21
CA THR A 19 0.84 -8.29 2.06
C THR A 19 -0.29 -8.94 1.28
N LEU A 20 -0.16 -10.25 1.02
CA LEU A 20 -1.28 -11.07 0.59
C LEU A 20 -2.18 -11.31 1.80
N VAL A 21 -3.38 -10.73 1.80
CA VAL A 21 -4.33 -10.87 2.90
C VAL A 21 -5.15 -12.12 2.66
N ILE A 22 -5.13 -13.08 3.58
CA ILE A 22 -5.74 -14.40 3.50
C ILE A 22 -6.72 -14.55 4.67
N PRO A 23 -8.00 -14.89 4.42
CA PRO A 23 -9.00 -14.97 5.47
C PRO A 23 -8.68 -16.04 6.51
N GLY A 24 -8.77 -15.68 7.79
CA GLY A 24 -8.51 -16.58 8.91
C GLY A 24 -7.03 -16.80 9.24
N GLU A 25 -6.10 -16.28 8.42
CA GLU A 25 -4.66 -16.45 8.60
C GLU A 25 -4.00 -15.16 9.06
N ASN A 26 -4.15 -14.07 8.30
CA ASN A 26 -3.48 -12.78 8.56
C ASN A 26 -4.39 -11.56 8.33
N ASP A 27 -5.70 -11.77 8.28
CA ASP A 27 -6.70 -10.73 8.04
C ASP A 27 -7.29 -10.14 9.34
N SER A 28 -6.76 -10.54 10.49
CA SER A 28 -7.21 -10.03 11.77
C SER A 28 -6.90 -8.53 11.90
N ARG A 29 -7.83 -7.78 12.48
CA ARG A 29 -7.66 -6.32 12.70
C ARG A 29 -6.38 -6.02 13.48
N GLN A 30 -6.08 -6.80 14.51
CA GLN A 30 -4.92 -6.60 15.37
C GLN A 30 -3.61 -6.78 14.59
N GLU A 31 -3.50 -7.84 13.80
CA GLU A 31 -2.30 -8.13 13.03
C GLU A 31 -2.04 -7.07 11.96
N LEU A 32 -3.08 -6.63 11.25
CA LEU A 32 -2.99 -5.54 10.29
C LEU A 32 -2.60 -4.21 10.96
N GLN A 33 -3.09 -3.94 12.16
CA GLN A 33 -2.71 -2.75 12.94
C GLN A 33 -1.23 -2.80 13.36
N ASP A 34 -0.77 -3.95 13.84
CA ASP A 34 0.62 -4.11 14.25
C ASP A 34 1.59 -3.98 13.07
N LEU A 35 1.22 -4.55 11.92
CA LEU A 35 1.98 -4.38 10.68
C LEU A 35 1.99 -2.92 10.21
N ALA A 36 0.84 -2.27 10.13
CA ALA A 36 0.74 -0.87 9.70
C ALA A 36 1.55 0.07 10.60
N ARG A 37 1.44 -0.10 11.93
CA ARG A 37 2.21 0.67 12.91
C ARG A 37 3.71 0.42 12.78
N PHE A 38 4.11 -0.83 12.56
CA PHE A 38 5.50 -1.16 12.33
C PHE A 38 6.02 -0.41 11.10
N LEU A 39 5.34 -0.49 9.96
CA LEU A 39 5.77 0.18 8.73
C LEU A 39 5.85 1.70 8.92
N ALA A 40 4.82 2.30 9.49
CA ALA A 40 4.79 3.75 9.77
C ALA A 40 5.91 4.18 10.74
N SER A 41 6.28 3.33 11.71
CA SER A 41 7.40 3.61 12.62
C SER A 41 8.77 3.56 11.93
N VAL A 42 8.90 2.81 10.84
CA VAL A 42 10.12 2.75 10.06
C VAL A 42 10.21 3.96 9.13
N ASP A 43 9.17 4.15 8.32
CA ASP A 43 9.03 5.33 7.46
C ASP A 43 7.58 5.40 6.93
N PRO A 44 6.83 6.50 7.19
CA PRO A 44 5.46 6.67 6.70
C PRO A 44 5.34 6.69 5.18
N ASP A 45 6.45 6.92 4.47
CA ASP A 45 6.51 6.92 3.01
C ASP A 45 6.75 5.54 2.39
N ILE A 46 6.87 4.46 3.18
CA ILE A 46 6.91 3.08 2.65
C ILE A 46 5.56 2.74 2.00
N PRO A 47 5.52 2.42 0.70
CA PRO A 47 4.32 1.91 0.07
C PRO A 47 3.91 0.56 0.65
N TRP A 48 2.66 0.46 1.07
CA TRP A 48 2.06 -0.79 1.50
C TRP A 48 1.01 -1.27 0.49
N HIS A 49 1.28 -2.40 -0.15
CA HIS A 49 0.41 -3.04 -1.12
C HIS A 49 -0.38 -4.16 -0.46
N LEU A 50 -1.70 -4.00 -0.43
CA LEU A 50 -2.65 -4.99 0.05
C LEU A 50 -3.12 -5.81 -1.14
N SER A 51 -2.72 -7.06 -1.21
CA SER A 51 -3.10 -7.97 -2.30
C SER A 51 -4.26 -8.85 -1.86
N ARG A 52 -5.35 -8.85 -2.64
CA ARG A 52 -6.47 -9.76 -2.43
C ARG A 52 -6.05 -11.20 -2.74
N PHE A 53 -6.30 -12.09 -1.77
CA PHE A 53 -6.24 -13.52 -2.00
C PHE A 53 -7.44 -14.00 -2.82
N HIS A 54 -7.15 -14.84 -3.81
CA HIS A 54 -8.11 -15.61 -4.58
C HIS A 54 -7.75 -17.09 -4.42
N PRO A 55 -8.73 -17.97 -4.15
CA PRO A 55 -8.50 -19.40 -4.04
C PRO A 55 -8.21 -19.96 -5.44
N ASP A 56 -6.93 -20.10 -5.73
CA ASP A 56 -6.43 -20.58 -7.01
C ASP A 56 -5.51 -21.79 -6.83
N TYR A 57 -5.40 -22.56 -7.91
CA TYR A 57 -4.52 -23.71 -8.03
C TYR A 57 -4.77 -24.78 -6.95
N LYS A 58 -3.84 -24.93 -5.99
CA LYS A 58 -3.87 -25.97 -4.95
C LYS A 58 -4.37 -25.46 -3.60
N TYR A 59 -4.71 -24.18 -3.50
CA TYR A 59 -5.17 -23.59 -2.26
C TYR A 59 -6.63 -23.13 -2.41
N LEU A 60 -7.52 -24.13 -2.50
CA LEU A 60 -8.94 -23.98 -2.79
C LEU A 60 -9.83 -24.06 -1.55
N ASP A 61 -9.27 -24.47 -0.41
CA ASP A 61 -10.03 -24.72 0.83
C ASP A 61 -10.33 -23.45 1.62
N ASN A 62 -9.90 -22.28 1.13
CA ASN A 62 -10.18 -20.98 1.73
C ASN A 62 -11.00 -20.10 0.78
N GLN A 63 -11.70 -19.11 1.32
CA GLN A 63 -12.46 -18.15 0.52
C GLN A 63 -11.57 -17.01 0.02
N ALA A 64 -11.98 -16.37 -1.08
CA ALA A 64 -11.35 -15.13 -1.51
C ALA A 64 -11.51 -14.05 -0.43
N THR A 65 -10.49 -13.19 -0.26
CA THR A 65 -10.55 -12.14 0.75
C THR A 65 -11.69 -11.17 0.45
N PRO A 66 -12.60 -10.89 1.39
CA PRO A 66 -13.61 -9.88 1.22
C PRO A 66 -12.98 -8.52 0.92
N VAL A 67 -13.60 -7.74 0.03
CA VAL A 67 -13.08 -6.40 -0.33
C VAL A 67 -13.13 -5.48 0.89
N GLU A 68 -14.12 -5.67 1.75
CA GLU A 68 -14.31 -4.98 3.03
C GLU A 68 -13.11 -5.16 3.96
N THR A 69 -12.51 -6.35 3.99
CA THR A 69 -11.29 -6.63 4.76
C THR A 69 -10.11 -5.81 4.23
N LEU A 70 -9.98 -5.66 2.91
CA LEU A 70 -8.92 -4.85 2.29
C LEU A 70 -9.14 -3.35 2.54
N ARG A 71 -10.39 -2.88 2.45
CA ARG A 71 -10.75 -1.50 2.80
C ARG A 71 -10.45 -1.20 4.27
N MET A 72 -10.78 -2.13 5.17
CA MET A 72 -10.43 -2.03 6.59
C MET A 72 -8.90 -1.95 6.77
N ALA A 73 -8.14 -2.81 6.11
CA ALA A 73 -6.67 -2.80 6.18
C ALA A 73 -6.10 -1.47 5.65
N ARG A 74 -6.67 -0.92 4.57
CA ARG A 74 -6.30 0.40 4.04
C ARG A 74 -6.57 1.50 5.05
N ASP A 75 -7.73 1.49 5.70
CA ASP A 75 -8.08 2.49 6.69
C ASP A 75 -7.18 2.40 7.93
N ILE A 76 -6.84 1.19 8.37
CA ILE A 76 -5.83 0.94 9.41
C ILE A 76 -4.46 1.53 9.01
N GLY A 77 -4.02 1.32 7.77
CA GLY A 77 -2.78 1.91 7.26
C GLY A 77 -2.77 3.43 7.33
N ARG A 78 -3.90 4.05 6.95
CA ARG A 78 -4.07 5.51 7.00
C ARG A 78 -4.05 6.01 8.45
N GLU A 79 -4.77 5.35 9.35
CA GLU A 79 -4.80 5.65 10.78
C GLU A 79 -3.41 5.54 11.43
N ALA A 80 -2.58 4.59 10.96
CA ALA A 80 -1.20 4.43 11.41
C ALA A 80 -0.24 5.52 10.90
N GLY A 81 -0.66 6.30 9.90
CA GLY A 81 0.13 7.39 9.31
C GLY A 81 0.89 7.02 8.04
N LEU A 82 0.56 5.89 7.39
CA LEU A 82 1.13 5.56 6.08
C LEU A 82 0.54 6.46 4.98
N ASN A 83 1.43 6.98 4.13
CA ASN A 83 1.06 7.91 3.06
C ASN A 83 0.57 7.20 1.79
N TYR A 84 1.08 6.00 1.52
CA TYR A 84 0.83 5.27 0.28
C TYR A 84 0.37 3.85 0.57
N ILE A 85 -0.91 3.59 0.32
CA ILE A 85 -1.51 2.28 0.54
C ILE A 85 -2.31 1.93 -0.70
N TYR A 86 -1.97 0.81 -1.32
CA TYR A 86 -2.53 0.37 -2.59
C TYR A 86 -3.31 -0.91 -2.40
N VAL A 87 -4.53 -0.97 -2.92
CA VAL A 87 -5.34 -2.20 -2.92
C VAL A 87 -5.26 -2.83 -4.30
N GLY A 88 -4.60 -3.99 -4.37
CA GLY A 88 -4.40 -4.76 -5.59
C GLY A 88 -5.36 -5.94 -5.71
N ASN A 89 -5.40 -6.55 -6.90
CA ASN A 89 -6.27 -7.67 -7.25
C ASN A 89 -7.77 -7.40 -7.07
N VAL A 90 -8.16 -6.13 -7.04
CA VAL A 90 -9.53 -5.63 -7.09
C VAL A 90 -9.54 -4.36 -7.93
N TRP A 91 -10.36 -4.32 -8.97
CA TRP A 91 -10.48 -3.15 -9.85
C TRP A 91 -11.11 -1.97 -9.10
N GLY A 92 -10.48 -0.79 -9.16
CA GLY A 92 -11.05 0.46 -8.66
C GLY A 92 -11.02 0.66 -7.14
N GLU A 93 -10.28 -0.14 -6.38
CA GLU A 93 -10.26 -0.07 -4.89
C GLU A 93 -9.13 0.78 -4.29
N GLY A 94 -8.30 1.40 -5.12
CA GLY A 94 -7.21 2.29 -4.67
C GLY A 94 -5.86 1.89 -5.23
N GLU A 95 -5.76 1.75 -6.54
CA GLU A 95 -4.52 1.55 -7.31
C GLU A 95 -3.80 2.89 -7.62
N ASP A 96 -4.50 4.00 -7.40
CA ASP A 96 -4.03 5.35 -7.66
C ASP A 96 -3.06 5.89 -6.62
N THR A 97 -2.15 6.76 -7.05
CA THR A 97 -1.31 7.52 -6.14
C THR A 97 -1.93 8.89 -5.88
N ILE A 98 -2.23 9.17 -4.61
CA ILE A 98 -2.76 10.45 -4.14
C ILE A 98 -1.65 11.20 -3.41
N CYS A 99 -1.60 12.53 -3.56
CA CYS A 99 -0.66 13.35 -2.81
C CYS A 99 -1.01 13.32 -1.31
N PRO A 100 -0.08 12.90 -0.41
CA PRO A 100 -0.37 12.81 1.01
C PRO A 100 -0.61 14.17 1.69
N GLN A 101 -0.14 15.27 1.07
CA GLN A 101 -0.29 16.61 1.63
C GLN A 101 -1.58 17.32 1.19
N CYS A 102 -1.95 17.23 -0.08
CA CYS A 102 -3.09 18.00 -0.63
C CYS A 102 -4.21 17.16 -1.20
N GLY A 103 -4.10 15.83 -1.20
CA GLY A 103 -5.16 14.92 -1.64
C GLY A 103 -5.41 14.90 -3.16
N VAL A 104 -4.62 15.62 -3.97
CA VAL A 104 -4.77 15.57 -5.43
C VAL A 104 -4.33 14.22 -5.98
N LEU A 105 -5.08 13.69 -6.95
CA LEU A 105 -4.67 12.54 -7.75
C LEU A 105 -3.39 12.88 -8.52
N LEU A 106 -2.34 12.07 -8.33
CA LEU A 106 -1.03 12.24 -8.96
C LEU A 106 -0.78 11.21 -10.05
N ILE A 107 -1.12 9.95 -9.80
CA ILE A 107 -0.99 8.87 -10.78
C ILE A 107 -2.33 8.16 -10.83
N ASP A 108 -2.97 8.19 -11.99
CA ASP A 108 -4.19 7.47 -12.32
C ASP A 108 -3.81 6.12 -12.95
N ARG A 109 -4.29 5.03 -12.35
CA ARG A 109 -4.00 3.66 -12.80
C ARG A 109 -5.29 2.90 -13.10
N GLU A 110 -5.20 2.05 -14.12
CA GLU A 110 -6.23 1.07 -14.41
C GLU A 110 -5.55 -0.29 -14.65
N GLY A 111 -5.63 -1.15 -13.63
CA GLY A 111 -4.92 -2.42 -13.61
C GLY A 111 -3.41 -2.20 -13.74
N PHE A 112 -2.83 -2.68 -14.85
CA PHE A 112 -1.40 -2.55 -15.11
C PHE A 112 -1.03 -1.30 -15.93
N ALA A 113 -2.02 -0.50 -16.35
CA ALA A 113 -1.79 0.68 -17.17
C ALA A 113 -1.76 1.96 -16.31
N VAL A 114 -0.81 2.85 -16.60
CA VAL A 114 -0.82 4.23 -16.09
C VAL A 114 -1.53 5.09 -17.12
N ARG A 115 -2.70 5.63 -16.76
CA ARG A 115 -3.49 6.52 -17.62
C ARG A 115 -2.96 7.95 -17.59
N GLU A 116 -2.56 8.41 -16.41
CA GLU A 116 -1.99 9.74 -16.22
C GLU A 116 -0.92 9.73 -15.13
N ASN A 117 0.17 10.47 -15.35
CA ASN A 117 1.16 10.77 -14.32
C ASN A 117 1.40 12.28 -14.29
N ARG A 118 1.03 12.91 -13.16
CA ARG A 118 1.09 14.35 -12.95
C ARG A 118 2.31 14.78 -12.13
N ILE A 119 3.12 13.85 -11.64
CA ILE A 119 4.33 14.15 -10.85
C ILE A 119 5.35 14.86 -11.74
N LYS A 120 5.92 15.96 -11.25
CA LYS A 120 6.94 16.73 -11.96
C LYS A 120 8.22 16.80 -11.13
N ALA A 121 9.32 16.29 -11.68
CA ALA A 121 10.62 16.24 -11.00
C ALA A 121 10.54 15.67 -9.57
N GLY A 122 9.75 14.60 -9.37
CA GLY A 122 9.53 13.97 -8.06
C GLY A 122 8.62 14.75 -7.09
N HIS A 123 7.93 15.80 -7.55
CA HIS A 123 7.09 16.64 -6.72
C HIS A 123 5.64 16.70 -7.21
N CYS A 124 4.72 16.92 -6.25
CA CYS A 124 3.33 17.24 -6.52
C CYS A 124 3.25 18.59 -7.24
N PRO A 125 2.61 18.67 -8.42
CA PRO A 125 2.50 19.93 -9.16
C PRO A 125 1.57 20.95 -8.48
N ASN A 126 0.72 20.50 -7.54
CA ASN A 126 -0.27 21.35 -6.88
C ASN A 126 0.26 22.02 -5.61
N CYS A 127 0.93 21.26 -4.72
CA CYS A 127 1.41 21.76 -3.44
C CYS A 127 2.93 21.76 -3.27
N GLY A 128 3.68 21.24 -4.25
CA GLY A 128 5.14 21.16 -4.19
C GLY A 128 5.70 20.13 -3.22
N ARG A 129 4.86 19.27 -2.60
CA ARG A 129 5.33 18.17 -1.75
C ARG A 129 6.18 17.20 -2.58
N GLN A 130 7.38 16.88 -2.08
CA GLN A 130 8.16 15.75 -2.62
C GLN A 130 7.38 14.45 -2.41
N ILE A 131 7.22 13.69 -3.49
CA ILE A 131 6.52 12.42 -3.50
C ILE A 131 7.56 11.31 -3.39
N ALA A 132 7.31 10.37 -2.47
CA ALA A 132 8.19 9.23 -2.30
C ALA A 132 8.04 8.28 -3.50
N GLY A 133 9.17 7.89 -4.08
CA GLY A 133 9.22 7.00 -5.23
C GLY A 133 10.51 7.16 -6.01
N ILE A 134 10.73 6.23 -6.94
CA ILE A 134 11.80 6.29 -7.93
C ILE A 134 11.15 6.73 -9.25
N PHE A 135 11.58 7.86 -9.79
CA PHE A 135 11.01 8.50 -10.99
C PHE A 135 12.09 8.79 -12.02
#